data_AF-A0A0A9AVN3-F1
#
_entry.id   AF-A0A0A9AVN3-F1
#
_cell.length_a   1.000
_cell.length_b   1.000
_cell.length_c   1.000
_cell.angle_alpha   90.00
_cell.angle_beta   90.00
_cell.angle_gamma   90.00
#
_symmetry.space_group_name_H-M   'P 1'
#
loop_
_entity.id
_entity.type
_entity.pdbx_description
1 polymer ?
#
loop_
_entity_poly.entity_id
_entity_poly.type
_entity_poly.pdbx_seq_one_letter_code
_entity_poly.pdbx_strand_id
1 'polypeptide(L)' 'MRNCPYISGGVQVFSYYKTFPMPITSHKFGSIDPIAGQVTNEDNQQFVSSVCWRGKSNMVVAANSSGSIKVLELV' A
#
# COMPACT_ATOMS: atom_id res chain seq x y z
N MET A 1 -16.32 -8.59 -5.78
CA MET A 1 -15.87 -7.44 -6.60
C MET A 1 -14.37 -7.54 -6.77
N ARG A 2 -13.84 -7.45 -8.00
CA ARG A 2 -12.40 -7.64 -8.28
C ARG A 2 -11.70 -6.29 -8.22
N ASN A 3 -11.26 -5.89 -7.03
CA ASN A 3 -10.29 -4.80 -6.86
C ASN A 3 -8.91 -5.39 -7.19
N CYS A 4 -8.20 -4.81 -8.15
CA CYS A 4 -6.85 -5.23 -8.50
C CYS A 4 -5.87 -4.25 -7.84
N PRO A 5 -5.13 -4.67 -6.80
CA PRO A 5 -4.09 -3.81 -6.23
C PRO A 5 -2.97 -3.63 -7.25
N TYR A 6 -2.57 -2.38 -7.50
CA TYR A 6 -1.51 -2.04 -8.46
C TYR A 6 -0.31 -1.44 -7.73
N ILE A 7 0.88 -1.93 -8.05
CA ILE A 7 2.15 -1.41 -7.53
C ILE A 7 2.67 -0.39 -8.54
N SER A 8 2.73 0.88 -8.14
CA SER A 8 3.17 1.97 -9.03
C SER A 8 4.70 2.08 -9.19
N GLY A 9 5.46 1.03 -8.85
CA GLY A 9 6.93 1.02 -8.98
C GLY A 9 7.67 1.83 -7.90
N GLY A 10 7.02 2.23 -6.81
CA GLY A 10 7.64 2.93 -5.68
C GLY A 10 7.10 2.46 -4.33
N VAL A 11 7.19 3.30 -3.31
CA VAL A 11 6.63 3.04 -1.97
C VAL A 11 5.10 3.16 -1.89
N GLN A 12 4.42 3.41 -3.00
CA GLN A 12 2.99 3.74 -3.01
C GLN A 12 2.16 2.58 -3.58
N VAL A 13 1.12 2.18 -2.84
CA VAL A 13 0.05 1.29 -3.35
C VAL A 13 -1.18 2.09 -3.72
N PHE A 14 -1.83 1.69 -4.80
CA PHE A 14 -3.09 2.25 -5.26
C PHE A 14 -4.13 1.14 -5.41
N SER A 15 -5.36 1.46 -5.04
CA SER A 15 -6.50 0.59 -5.29
C SER A 15 -7.45 1.26 -6.26
N TYR A 16 -7.77 0.54 -7.33
CA TYR A 16 -8.67 1.00 -8.38
C TYR A 16 -9.94 0.18 -8.38
N TYR A 17 -11.06 0.85 -8.65
CA TYR A 17 -12.27 0.15 -9.01
C TYR A 17 -12.28 -0.10 -10.52
N LYS A 18 -12.67 -1.29 -10.96
CA LYS A 18 -12.64 -1.64 -12.39
C LYS A 18 -13.48 -0.70 -13.27
N THR A 19 -14.51 -0.05 -12.72
CA THR A 19 -15.40 0.85 -13.47
C THR A 19 -15.01 2.33 -13.37
N PHE A 20 -14.01 2.70 -12.57
CA PHE A 20 -13.57 4.09 -12.45
C PHE A 20 -12.09 4.22 -12.85
N PRO A 21 -11.74 5.21 -13.69
CA PRO A 21 -10.35 5.45 -14.08
C PRO A 21 -9.51 6.09 -12.96
N MET A 22 -10.14 6.53 -11.87
CA MET A 22 -9.46 7.16 -10.73
C MET A 22 -9.21 6.16 -9.59
N PRO A 23 -8.07 6.28 -8.88
CA PRO A 23 -7.80 5.46 -7.70
C PRO A 23 -8.79 5.82 -6.58
N ILE A 24 -9.35 4.80 -5.93
CA ILE A 24 -10.28 4.98 -4.80
C ILE A 24 -9.48 5.39 -3.55
N THR A 25 -8.34 4.73 -3.34
CA THR A 25 -7.46 5.00 -2.21
C THR A 25 -6.01 4.76 -2.58
N SER A 26 -5.13 5.45 -1.88
CA SER A 26 -3.69 5.37 -2.05
C SER A 26 -3.04 5.34 -0.68
N HIS A 27 -2.19 4.33 -0.41
CA HIS A 27 -1.40 4.28 0.82
C HIS A 27 0.11 4.29 0.53
N LYS A 28 0.81 5.26 1.11
CA LYS A 28 2.26 5.40 0.97
C LYS A 28 2.97 4.66 2.10
N PHE A 29 3.85 3.74 1.75
CA PHE A 29 4.83 3.19 2.67
C PHE A 29 5.90 4.22 2.94
N GLY A 30 6.35 4.29 4.20
CA GLY A 30 7.55 5.01 4.57
C GLY A 30 8.06 4.49 5.89
N SER A 31 9.26 4.96 6.25
CA SER A 31 9.87 4.68 7.55
C SER A 31 9.04 5.37 8.62
N ILE A 32 8.69 4.65 9.68
CA ILE A 32 7.99 5.26 10.81
C ILE A 32 9.11 5.73 11.73
N ASP A 33 9.25 7.05 11.88
CA ASP A 33 10.22 7.59 12.83
C ASP A 33 9.84 7.11 14.24
N PRO A 34 10.71 6.35 14.95
CA PRO A 34 10.37 5.78 16.25
C PRO A 34 10.10 6.85 17.33
N ILE A 35 10.48 8.11 17.08
CA ILE A 35 10.28 9.21 18.02
C ILE A 35 9.03 10.04 17.65
N ALA A 36 8.83 10.33 16.36
CA ALA A 36 7.74 11.20 15.90
C ALA A 36 6.48 10.45 15.48
N GLY A 37 6.55 9.13 15.23
CA GLY A 37 5.43 8.34 14.72
C GLY A 37 4.95 8.74 13.33
N GLN A 38 5.68 9.66 12.67
CA GLN A 38 5.36 10.14 11.34
C GLN A 38 6.06 9.30 10.28
N VAL A 39 5.40 9.16 9.13
CA VAL A 39 5.95 8.47 7.97
C VAL A 39 7.00 9.39 7.35
N THR A 40 8.25 9.18 7.69
CA THR A 40 9.36 9.96 7.15
C THR A 40 9.66 9.51 5.73
N ASN A 41 9.76 10.50 4.84
CA ASN A 41 10.11 10.37 3.42
C ASN A 41 11.62 10.16 3.27
N GLU A 42 12.18 9.27 4.07
CA GLU A 42 13.59 8.93 3.94
C GLU A 42 13.76 8.26 2.58
N ASP A 43 14.75 8.72 1.80
CA ASP A 43 15.22 8.21 0.50
C ASP A 43 15.71 6.75 0.56
N ASN A 44 15.14 5.95 1.45
CA ASN A 44 15.26 4.53 1.44
C ASN A 44 14.65 4.07 0.11
N GLN A 45 15.48 3.42 -0.70
CA GLN A 45 15.18 2.74 -1.96
C GLN A 45 14.21 1.56 -1.73
N GLN A 46 13.11 1.85 -1.04
CA GLN A 46 12.06 0.97 -0.66
C GLN A 46 11.06 0.92 -1.80
N PHE A 47 10.62 -0.28 -2.11
CA PHE A 47 9.54 -0.50 -3.04
C PHE A 47 8.59 -1.51 -2.44
N VAL A 48 7.33 -1.39 -2.84
CA VAL A 48 6.34 -2.40 -2.50
C VAL A 48 6.69 -3.66 -3.29
N SER A 49 7.08 -4.72 -2.59
CA SER A 49 7.50 -5.98 -3.21
C SER A 49 6.32 -6.87 -3.52
N SER A 50 5.24 -6.81 -2.73
CA SER A 50 4.07 -7.66 -2.91
C SER A 50 2.81 -7.03 -2.32
N VAL A 51 1.67 -7.32 -2.94
CA VAL A 51 0.34 -6.92 -2.48
C VAL A 51 -0.60 -8.12 -2.60
N CYS A 52 -1.40 -8.36 -1.57
CA CYS A 52 -2.35 -9.46 -1.51
C CYS A 52 -3.70 -8.97 -1.01
N TRP A 53 -4.76 -9.36 -1.70
CA TRP A 53 -6.13 -9.05 -1.31
C TRP A 53 -6.73 -10.22 -0.52
N ARG A 54 -7.33 -9.94 0.64
CA ARG A 54 -8.08 -10.96 1.38
C ARG A 54 -9.46 -11.14 0.75
N GLY A 55 -9.68 -12.30 0.14
CA GLY A 55 -10.94 -12.66 -0.51
C GLY A 55 -12.16 -12.43 0.39
N LYS A 56 -13.25 -11.90 -0.18
CA LYS A 56 -14.52 -11.57 0.51
C LYS A 56 -14.40 -10.52 1.64
N SER A 57 -13.33 -9.73 1.67
CA SER A 57 -13.19 -8.59 2.59
C SER A 57 -12.62 -7.38 1.87
N ASN A 58 -12.68 -6.20 2.51
CA ASN A 58 -12.04 -4.98 2.03
C ASN A 58 -10.60 -4.82 2.55
N MET A 59 -9.95 -5.92 2.91
CA MET A 59 -8.59 -5.88 3.47
C MET A 59 -7.54 -6.21 2.42
N VAL A 60 -6.48 -5.40 2.41
CA VAL A 60 -5.28 -5.57 1.61
C VAL A 60 -4.08 -5.68 2.52
N VAL A 61 -3.21 -6.63 2.23
CA VAL A 61 -1.90 -6.74 2.85
C VAL A 61 -0.87 -6.31 1.82
N ALA A 62 0.02 -5.41 2.20
CA ALA A 62 1.11 -4.96 1.36
C ALA A 62 2.43 -5.03 2.11
N ALA A 63 3.45 -5.52 1.41
CA ALA A 63 4.80 -5.75 1.92
C ALA A 63 5.81 -4.93 1.11
N ASN A 64 6.80 -4.36 1.79
CA ASN A 64 7.89 -3.63 1.15
C ASN A 64 9.23 -4.40 1.20
N SER A 65 10.23 -3.92 0.46
CA SER A 65 11.58 -4.48 0.43
C SER A 65 12.35 -4.39 1.75
N SER A 66 11.91 -3.56 2.69
CA SER A 66 12.49 -3.47 4.05
C SER A 66 11.93 -4.50 5.04
N GLY A 67 10.99 -5.35 4.61
CA GLY A 67 10.37 -6.36 5.48
C GLY A 67 9.21 -5.85 6.32
N SER A 68 8.71 -4.64 6.06
CA SER A 68 7.52 -4.10 6.70
C SER A 68 6.26 -4.64 6.03
N ILE A 69 5.34 -5.16 6.84
CA ILE A 69 4.03 -5.64 6.41
C ILE A 69 2.97 -4.72 6.99
N LYS A 70 2.09 -4.18 6.12
CA LYS A 70 0.95 -3.36 6.55
C LYS A 70 -0.36 -4.01 6.09
N VAL A 71 -1.31 -4.08 7.02
CA VAL A 71 -2.70 -4.44 6.75
C VAL A 71 -3.49 -3.14 6.59
N LEU A 72 -4.14 -3.00 5.45
CA LEU A 72 -4.91 -1.84 5.04
C LEU A 72 -6.36 -2.27 4.89
N GLU A 73 -7.27 -1.52 5.49
CA GLU A 73 -8.71 -1.67 5.27
C GLU A 73 -9.16 -0.59 4.29
N LEU A 74 -9.85 -1.00 3.23
CA LEU A 74 -10.50 -0.08 2.31
C LEU A 74 -11.89 0.26 2.83
N VAL A 75 -12.04 1.50 3.29
CA VAL A 75 -13.31 2.12 3.68
C VAL A 75 -13.87 2.97 2.57
#